data_AF-A0A3E1NXC5-F1
#
_entry.id   AF-A0A3E1NXC5-F1
#
_cell.length_a   1.000
_cell.length_b   1.000
_cell.length_c   1.000
_cell.angle_alpha   90.00
_cell.angle_beta   90.00
_cell.angle_gamma   90.00
#
_symmetry.space_group_name_H-M   'P 1'
#
loop_
_entity.id
_entity.type
_entity.pdbx_description
1 polymer ?
#
loop_
_entity_poly.entity_id
_entity_poly.type
_entity_poly.pdbx_seq_one_letter_code
_entity_poly.pdbx_strand_id
1 'polypeptide(L)'
;MKSPCLLLAALCLTMSAAAQTICIAHVNMIDVKKNMTLADQTIIIDNDRIVATGPANKVKIAADATIIDGTGKYLMPGMTDAHIHFFQSGGLYTRPDAMNLTTYYPYQKDQEYVKTHLSDLLARYLACGITTVYDVGGPMANFEIRDMANHDSAAPNAWVTGPLVSTYLPQRLDEKDPPIVKVTSPDEAKALVQKELPYKPDFIKIWYIVYQGHKADSTLPIIKAAIEESHANGLKVAVHATQYETAKLAVEAGADILVHSVDDKVMDAGMLKLLKDKHVLYIPTLKVMKGYYRAMTQMQPFTTHDLAYSDPFMLGTLTDLQHMPGAYDYKGARGFIHMPDKADTIMATNLKLAQQAGVLVAAGTDAGNIGTMHAASFLDDLLAMQQAGLSNSEIIRDATLNAAIGFGKEKDFGSIEKGKIADLILLEKDPLKDLQALGEVSLTIHNGRIFKKENLLPVTPEILAQQQLNAYNAGNLEAFLAPYSDSVRIYDQTSGQLLLQGKEAMRNSYGKLFKAAPELHCQVVKRIVSGNTVVDEERVTGMNDKVLTAVVIYTIDHNKITKVAMAM
;
A
#
# COMPACT_ATOMS: atom_id res chain seq x y z
N MET A 1 38.22 17.09 57.37
CA MET A 1 38.33 16.10 56.28
C MET A 1 37.21 16.37 55.28
N LYS A 2 37.53 16.99 54.14
CA LYS A 2 36.62 17.19 53.01
C LYS A 2 37.24 16.43 51.84
N SER A 3 36.58 15.37 51.38
CA SER A 3 37.02 14.57 50.23
C SER A 3 36.67 15.30 48.92
N PRO A 4 37.59 15.39 47.94
CA PRO A 4 37.27 15.94 46.63
C PRO A 4 36.69 14.84 45.74
N CYS A 5 35.55 15.14 45.12
CA CYS A 5 34.91 14.30 44.11
C CYS A 5 35.62 14.55 42.77
N LEU A 6 36.26 13.54 42.20
CA LEU A 6 36.82 13.56 40.85
C LEU A 6 35.70 13.29 39.84
N LEU A 7 35.36 14.29 39.02
CA LEU A 7 34.57 14.08 37.80
C LEU A 7 35.48 13.44 36.74
N LEU A 8 35.19 12.20 36.34
CA LEU A 8 35.68 11.64 35.08
C LEU A 8 34.74 12.11 33.96
N ALA A 9 35.22 12.97 33.07
CA ALA A 9 34.57 13.26 31.80
C ALA A 9 34.87 12.09 30.83
N ALA A 10 33.87 11.30 30.50
CA ALA A 10 33.96 10.32 29.42
C ALA A 10 33.87 11.04 28.07
N LEU A 11 34.98 11.09 27.33
CA LEU A 11 34.98 11.48 25.92
C LEU A 11 34.26 10.38 25.12
N CYS A 12 33.01 10.61 24.74
CA CYS A 12 32.38 9.84 23.66
C CYS A 12 32.99 10.29 22.33
N LEU A 13 33.95 9.51 21.82
CA LEU A 13 34.36 9.56 20.42
C LEU A 13 33.19 9.02 19.59
N THR A 14 32.41 9.93 19.01
CA THR A 14 31.49 9.57 17.92
C THR A 14 32.35 9.25 16.69
N MET A 15 32.53 7.96 16.40
CA MET A 15 32.95 7.57 15.05
C MET A 15 31.81 7.98 14.11
N SER A 16 32.01 9.07 13.36
CA SER A 16 31.23 9.35 12.17
C SER A 16 31.40 8.13 11.26
N ALA A 17 30.33 7.37 11.05
CA ALA A 17 30.30 6.36 10.01
C ALA A 17 30.53 7.10 8.69
N ALA A 18 31.72 6.93 8.12
CA ALA A 18 32.03 7.49 6.81
C ALA A 18 30.98 6.97 5.82
N ALA A 19 30.36 7.88 5.07
CA ALA A 19 29.37 7.52 4.08
C ALA A 19 29.99 6.55 3.07
N GLN A 20 29.41 5.36 2.96
CA GLN A 20 29.94 4.30 2.13
C GLN A 20 29.41 4.45 0.71
N THR A 21 30.29 4.62 -0.27
CA THR A 21 29.92 4.57 -1.68
C THR A 21 29.37 3.18 -2.02
N ILE A 22 28.23 3.11 -2.71
CA ILE A 22 27.62 1.85 -3.17
C ILE A 22 27.78 1.75 -4.69
N CYS A 23 28.15 0.57 -5.17
CA CYS A 23 28.25 0.25 -6.58
C CYS A 23 27.31 -0.92 -6.91
N ILE A 24 26.34 -0.71 -7.80
CA ILE A 24 25.54 -1.78 -8.38
C ILE A 24 26.17 -2.12 -9.74
N ALA A 25 26.85 -3.26 -9.82
CA ALA A 25 27.62 -3.65 -11.00
C ALA A 25 26.85 -4.65 -11.88
N HIS A 26 27.13 -4.64 -13.20
CA HIS A 26 26.66 -5.63 -14.18
C HIS A 26 25.13 -5.87 -14.22
N VAL A 27 24.33 -4.83 -13.95
CA VAL A 27 22.87 -4.96 -13.88
C VAL A 27 22.18 -4.64 -15.21
N ASN A 28 21.02 -5.24 -15.45
CA ASN A 28 20.12 -4.81 -16.52
C ASN A 28 19.28 -3.62 -16.04
N MET A 29 19.55 -2.42 -16.53
CA MET A 29 18.86 -1.21 -16.07
C MET A 29 17.58 -0.94 -16.89
N ILE A 30 16.45 -0.78 -16.21
CA ILE A 30 15.19 -0.34 -16.83
C ILE A 30 15.21 1.19 -16.99
N ASP A 31 15.41 1.65 -18.22
CA ASP A 31 15.38 3.07 -18.56
C ASP A 31 13.92 3.50 -18.85
N VAL A 32 13.24 4.01 -17.83
CA VAL A 32 11.83 4.44 -17.89
C VAL A 32 11.60 5.69 -18.77
N LYS A 33 12.67 6.37 -19.21
CA LYS A 33 12.56 7.47 -20.18
C LYS A 33 12.54 6.94 -21.61
N LYS A 34 13.28 5.86 -21.87
CA LYS A 34 13.35 5.21 -23.17
C LYS A 34 12.45 3.99 -23.31
N ASN A 35 11.78 3.59 -22.23
CA ASN A 35 10.90 2.42 -22.16
C ASN A 35 11.60 1.13 -22.61
N MET A 36 12.86 0.93 -22.20
CA MET A 36 13.65 -0.24 -22.57
C MET A 36 14.60 -0.71 -21.48
N THR A 37 15.07 -1.95 -21.60
CA THR A 37 16.15 -2.50 -20.76
C THR A 37 17.51 -2.22 -21.40
N LEU A 38 18.42 -1.61 -20.65
CA LEU A 38 19.82 -1.42 -21.01
C LEU A 38 20.66 -2.48 -20.29
N ALA A 39 21.26 -3.40 -21.04
CA ALA A 39 22.06 -4.49 -20.48
C ALA A 39 23.42 -4.01 -19.95
N ASP A 40 23.97 -4.73 -18.97
CA ASP A 40 25.33 -4.57 -18.43
C ASP A 40 25.70 -3.11 -18.07
N GLN A 41 24.92 -2.54 -17.16
CA GLN A 41 25.12 -1.21 -16.62
C GLN A 41 25.77 -1.26 -15.23
N THR A 42 26.42 -0.17 -14.85
CA THR A 42 26.95 0.06 -13.51
C THR A 42 26.46 1.40 -12.98
N ILE A 43 25.96 1.41 -11.75
CA ILE A 43 25.43 2.58 -11.06
C ILE A 43 26.29 2.81 -9.81
N ILE A 44 26.77 4.04 -9.63
CA ILE A 44 27.52 4.47 -8.44
C ILE A 44 26.66 5.45 -7.66
N ILE A 45 26.50 5.16 -6.37
CA ILE A 45 25.76 5.94 -5.40
C ILE A 45 26.76 6.44 -4.36
N ASP A 46 26.73 7.73 -4.09
CA ASP A 46 27.47 8.36 -3.01
C ASP A 46 26.48 9.10 -2.10
N ASN A 47 26.51 8.79 -0.81
CA ASN A 47 25.46 9.17 0.14
C ASN A 47 24.06 8.77 -0.38
N ASP A 48 23.18 9.74 -0.59
CA ASP A 48 21.82 9.58 -1.09
C ASP A 48 21.71 9.77 -2.61
N ARG A 49 22.81 10.03 -3.34
CA ARG A 49 22.76 10.45 -4.75
C ARG A 49 23.44 9.50 -5.71
N ILE A 50 22.85 9.37 -6.90
CA ILE A 50 23.48 8.72 -8.05
C ILE A 50 24.56 9.65 -8.61
N VAL A 51 25.83 9.26 -8.54
CA VAL A 51 26.96 10.07 -9.03
C VAL A 51 27.46 9.64 -10.41
N ALA A 52 27.20 8.39 -10.80
CA ALA A 52 27.49 7.88 -12.13
C ALA A 52 26.54 6.73 -12.51
N THR A 53 26.21 6.63 -13.80
CA THR A 53 25.50 5.50 -14.41
C THR A 53 25.94 5.33 -15.86
N GLY A 54 26.04 4.10 -16.34
CA GLY A 54 26.38 3.80 -17.73
C GLY A 54 26.88 2.36 -17.96
N PRO A 55 27.33 2.02 -19.17
CA PRO A 55 27.87 0.69 -19.47
C PRO A 55 29.01 0.31 -18.52
N ALA A 56 29.02 -0.94 -18.05
CA ALA A 56 29.94 -1.39 -17.01
C ALA A 56 31.42 -1.15 -17.36
N ASN A 57 31.79 -1.31 -18.62
CA ASN A 57 33.14 -1.05 -19.11
C ASN A 57 33.55 0.44 -19.19
N LYS A 58 32.62 1.38 -18.91
CA LYS A 58 32.87 2.83 -18.95
C LYS A 58 32.79 3.51 -17.57
N VAL A 59 32.19 2.86 -16.58
CA VAL A 59 32.03 3.43 -15.23
C VAL A 59 33.18 2.96 -14.35
N LYS A 60 33.86 3.90 -13.70
CA LYS A 60 34.94 3.59 -12.75
C LYS A 60 34.36 3.30 -11.37
N ILE A 61 34.78 2.20 -10.78
CA ILE A 61 34.36 1.78 -9.43
C ILE A 61 35.46 2.18 -8.44
N ALA A 62 35.08 2.84 -7.35
CA ALA A 62 36.00 3.17 -6.26
C ALA A 62 36.41 1.88 -5.51
N ALA A 63 37.67 1.82 -5.05
CA ALA A 63 38.24 0.60 -4.45
C ALA A 63 37.58 0.21 -3.11
N ASP A 64 36.95 1.16 -2.43
CA ASP A 64 36.29 1.03 -1.13
C ASP A 64 34.76 0.94 -1.23
N ALA A 65 34.21 0.90 -2.45
CA ALA A 65 32.77 0.82 -2.65
C ALA A 65 32.19 -0.53 -2.18
N THR A 66 31.01 -0.49 -1.57
CA THR A 66 30.19 -1.70 -1.36
C THR A 66 29.61 -2.14 -2.70
N ILE A 67 30.03 -3.31 -3.16
CA ILE A 67 29.59 -3.86 -4.45
C ILE A 67 28.35 -4.74 -4.26
N ILE A 68 27.28 -4.40 -4.97
CA ILE A 68 26.12 -5.25 -5.22
C ILE A 68 26.27 -5.81 -6.63
N ASP A 69 26.40 -7.13 -6.74
CA ASP A 69 26.40 -7.82 -8.04
C ASP A 69 24.97 -7.93 -8.58
N GLY A 70 24.72 -7.22 -9.67
CA GLY A 70 23.45 -7.20 -10.39
C GLY A 70 23.41 -8.16 -11.58
N THR A 71 24.41 -9.02 -11.77
CA THR A 71 24.47 -9.96 -12.89
C THR A 71 23.19 -10.78 -12.99
N GLY A 72 22.52 -10.72 -14.14
CA GLY A 72 21.25 -11.41 -14.40
C GLY A 72 20.01 -10.76 -13.78
N LYS A 73 20.17 -9.72 -12.96
CA LYS A 73 19.10 -8.99 -12.27
C LYS A 73 18.72 -7.71 -13.01
N TYR A 74 17.62 -7.10 -12.59
CA TYR A 74 17.05 -5.91 -13.20
C TYR A 74 16.93 -4.78 -12.18
N LEU A 75 17.42 -3.59 -12.52
CA LEU A 75 17.38 -2.40 -11.67
C LEU A 75 16.44 -1.37 -12.27
N MET A 76 15.50 -0.85 -11.50
CA MET A 76 14.63 0.24 -11.91
C MET A 76 14.49 1.29 -10.79
N PRO A 77 13.98 2.50 -11.08
CA PRO A 77 13.64 3.47 -10.05
C PRO A 77 12.66 2.88 -9.02
N GLY A 78 12.76 3.31 -7.77
CA GLY A 78 11.77 3.02 -6.74
C GLY A 78 10.37 3.46 -7.17
N MET A 79 9.37 2.67 -6.81
CA MET A 79 7.99 2.93 -7.20
C MET A 79 7.35 4.02 -6.33
N THR A 80 6.32 4.66 -6.87
CA THR A 80 5.50 5.67 -6.22
C THR A 80 4.06 5.19 -6.14
N ASP A 81 3.49 5.11 -4.93
CA ASP A 81 2.04 5.00 -4.75
C ASP A 81 1.45 6.42 -4.64
N ALA A 82 0.83 6.88 -5.72
CA ALA A 82 0.41 8.28 -5.86
C ALA A 82 -0.89 8.63 -5.11
N HIS A 83 -1.53 7.67 -4.45
CA HIS A 83 -2.73 7.92 -3.66
C HIS A 83 -2.89 6.87 -2.56
N ILE A 84 -2.73 7.28 -1.31
CA ILE A 84 -2.98 6.46 -0.11
C ILE A 84 -3.69 7.29 0.97
N HIS A 85 -4.06 6.65 2.10
CA HIS A 85 -4.63 7.30 3.29
C HIS A 85 -4.06 6.69 4.59
N PHE A 86 -3.11 7.37 5.23
CA PHE A 86 -2.46 6.94 6.47
C PHE A 86 -3.41 6.81 7.65
N PHE A 87 -4.55 7.51 7.65
CA PHE A 87 -5.51 7.44 8.75
C PHE A 87 -6.41 6.20 8.67
N GLN A 88 -6.23 5.35 7.66
CA GLN A 88 -7.03 4.15 7.45
C GLN A 88 -6.14 2.91 7.45
N SER A 89 -6.68 1.74 7.79
CA SER A 89 -5.91 0.51 8.00
C SER A 89 -5.91 -0.45 6.81
N GLY A 90 -6.84 -0.28 5.86
CA GLY A 90 -7.16 -1.26 4.83
C GLY A 90 -8.10 -2.37 5.30
N GLY A 91 -8.28 -2.51 6.61
CA GLY A 91 -9.11 -3.54 7.24
C GLY A 91 -10.62 -3.27 7.13
N LEU A 92 -11.42 -4.22 7.64
CA LEU A 92 -12.87 -4.17 7.56
C LEU A 92 -13.49 -2.98 8.31
N TYR A 93 -12.85 -2.52 9.39
CA TYR A 93 -13.41 -1.56 10.34
C TYR A 93 -13.04 -0.10 10.07
N THR A 94 -12.24 0.15 9.05
CA THR A 94 -11.59 1.45 8.85
C THR A 94 -12.50 2.54 8.26
N ARG A 95 -13.66 2.13 7.72
CA ARG A 95 -14.66 3.02 7.09
C ARG A 95 -16.05 2.80 7.69
N PRO A 96 -16.30 3.26 8.94
CA PRO A 96 -17.61 3.12 9.59
C PRO A 96 -18.73 3.90 8.88
N ASP A 97 -18.37 4.84 8.00
CA ASP A 97 -19.27 5.58 7.11
C ASP A 97 -19.75 4.74 5.93
N ALA A 98 -18.96 3.77 5.48
CA ALA A 98 -19.30 2.82 4.42
C ALA A 98 -19.93 1.53 4.96
N MET A 99 -19.38 0.98 6.05
CA MET A 99 -19.90 -0.22 6.72
C MET A 99 -19.86 -0.02 8.24
N ASN A 100 -21.03 0.23 8.83
CA ASN A 100 -21.10 0.51 10.26
C ASN A 100 -21.04 -0.77 11.11
N LEU A 101 -19.84 -1.10 11.59
CA LEU A 101 -19.57 -2.24 12.46
C LEU A 101 -19.14 -1.83 13.88
N THR A 102 -19.43 -0.59 14.29
CA THR A 102 -18.91 -0.02 15.55
C THR A 102 -19.38 -0.75 16.81
N THR A 103 -20.47 -1.52 16.73
CA THR A 103 -20.94 -2.39 17.82
C THR A 103 -20.01 -3.58 18.07
N TYR A 104 -19.31 -4.07 17.04
CA TYR A 104 -18.38 -5.20 17.12
C TYR A 104 -16.95 -4.71 17.34
N TYR A 105 -16.57 -3.65 16.63
CA TYR A 105 -15.23 -3.09 16.70
C TYR A 105 -15.31 -1.55 16.67
N PRO A 106 -15.07 -0.87 17.81
CA PRO A 106 -15.10 0.59 17.86
C PRO A 106 -14.10 1.21 16.88
N TYR A 107 -14.52 2.23 16.12
CA TYR A 107 -13.66 2.91 15.15
C TYR A 107 -12.36 3.44 15.76
N GLN A 108 -12.41 3.91 17.01
CA GLN A 108 -11.23 4.41 17.73
C GLN A 108 -10.15 3.34 17.91
N LYS A 109 -10.52 2.04 17.97
CA LYS A 109 -9.53 0.96 18.02
C LYS A 109 -8.78 0.80 16.70
N ASP A 110 -9.44 1.02 15.56
CA ASP A 110 -8.80 0.98 14.23
C ASP A 110 -7.83 2.15 14.10
N GLN A 111 -8.28 3.34 14.51
CA GLN A 111 -7.44 4.54 14.53
C GLN A 111 -6.22 4.40 15.47
N GLU A 112 -6.41 3.82 16.66
CA GLU A 112 -5.31 3.54 17.58
C GLU A 112 -4.36 2.48 17.02
N TYR A 113 -4.88 1.45 16.35
CA TYR A 113 -4.07 0.43 15.70
C TYR A 113 -3.13 1.04 14.66
N VAL A 114 -3.68 1.82 13.73
CA VAL A 114 -2.92 2.52 12.69
C VAL A 114 -1.85 3.42 13.28
N LYS A 115 -2.18 4.21 14.31
CA LYS A 115 -1.22 5.10 15.00
C LYS A 115 -0.08 4.33 15.67
N THR A 116 -0.39 3.22 16.35
CA THR A 116 0.59 2.43 17.09
C THR A 116 1.45 1.52 16.21
N HIS A 117 1.00 1.24 14.98
CA HIS A 117 1.68 0.37 14.01
C HIS A 117 2.20 1.14 12.78
N LEU A 118 2.23 2.48 12.83
CA LEU A 118 2.59 3.33 11.69
C LEU A 118 3.97 2.98 11.10
N SER A 119 4.98 2.72 11.94
CA SER A 119 6.31 2.33 11.45
C SER A 119 6.30 1.00 10.67
N ASP A 120 5.48 0.03 11.09
CA ASP A 120 5.32 -1.23 10.36
C ASP A 120 4.62 -0.99 9.02
N LEU A 121 3.55 -0.20 9.02
CA LEU A 121 2.83 0.19 7.81
C LEU A 121 3.76 0.87 6.79
N LEU A 122 4.59 1.82 7.25
CA LEU A 122 5.57 2.52 6.42
C LEU A 122 6.67 1.57 5.90
N ALA A 123 7.22 0.70 6.74
CA ALA A 123 8.27 -0.25 6.35
C ALA A 123 7.79 -1.24 5.25
N ARG A 124 6.49 -1.58 5.24
CA ARG A 124 5.89 -2.44 4.19
C ARG A 124 5.97 -1.82 2.80
N TYR A 125 5.85 -0.50 2.67
CA TYR A 125 6.02 0.17 1.38
C TYR A 125 7.42 -0.06 0.82
N LEU A 126 8.47 0.14 1.64
CA LEU A 126 9.85 -0.14 1.23
C LEU A 126 10.05 -1.64 0.92
N ALA A 127 9.39 -2.54 1.65
CA ALA A 127 9.48 -3.99 1.42
C ALA A 127 8.85 -4.40 0.07
N CYS A 128 7.87 -3.63 -0.41
CA CYS A 128 7.28 -3.76 -1.74
C CYS A 128 7.99 -2.90 -2.81
N GLY A 129 9.11 -2.24 -2.49
CA GLY A 129 9.86 -1.41 -3.43
C GLY A 129 9.23 -0.05 -3.74
N ILE A 130 8.29 0.41 -2.90
CA ILE A 130 7.66 1.72 -2.99
C ILE A 130 8.42 2.66 -2.07
N THR A 131 9.20 3.58 -2.66
CA THR A 131 10.07 4.52 -1.94
C THR A 131 9.41 5.87 -1.71
N THR A 132 8.22 6.08 -2.25
CA THR A 132 7.52 7.36 -2.30
C THR A 132 6.02 7.13 -2.24
N VAL A 133 5.33 7.82 -1.34
CA VAL A 133 3.88 7.74 -1.18
C VAL A 133 3.25 9.12 -1.09
N TYR A 134 2.07 9.28 -1.69
CA TYR A 134 1.27 10.50 -1.60
C TYR A 134 -0.02 10.19 -0.83
N ASP A 135 -0.15 10.73 0.36
CA ASP A 135 -1.42 10.72 1.09
C ASP A 135 -2.32 11.84 0.56
N VAL A 136 -3.43 11.46 -0.05
CA VAL A 136 -4.33 12.37 -0.77
C VAL A 136 -5.60 12.64 0.04
N GLY A 137 -5.47 12.64 1.38
CA GLY A 137 -6.55 13.04 2.27
C GLY A 137 -6.42 12.45 3.67
N GLY A 138 -6.49 13.29 4.70
CA GLY A 138 -6.52 12.79 6.07
C GLY A 138 -6.65 13.87 7.11
N PRO A 139 -6.56 13.53 8.41
CA PRO A 139 -6.66 14.48 9.50
C PRO A 139 -5.46 15.44 9.56
N MET A 140 -5.50 16.47 10.42
CA MET A 140 -4.35 17.38 10.60
C MET A 140 -3.09 16.63 11.08
N ALA A 141 -3.26 15.52 11.81
CA ALA A 141 -2.17 14.64 12.22
C ALA A 141 -1.32 14.09 11.05
N ASN A 142 -1.82 14.09 9.81
CA ASN A 142 -1.05 13.65 8.65
C ASN A 142 0.22 14.47 8.43
N PHE A 143 0.22 15.76 8.77
CA PHE A 143 1.44 16.58 8.64
C PHE A 143 2.55 16.13 9.59
N GLU A 144 2.20 15.68 10.80
CA GLU A 144 3.16 15.10 11.74
C GLU A 144 3.64 13.72 11.24
N ILE A 145 2.74 12.90 10.68
CA ILE A 145 3.09 11.61 10.06
C ILE A 145 4.09 11.81 8.92
N ARG A 146 3.86 12.80 8.05
CA ARG A 146 4.80 13.16 6.98
C ARG A 146 6.18 13.49 7.54
N ASP A 147 6.21 14.39 8.53
CA ASP A 147 7.47 14.85 9.10
C ASP A 147 8.21 13.67 9.75
N MET A 148 7.51 12.77 10.45
CA MET A 148 8.10 11.54 10.97
C MET A 148 8.65 10.62 9.87
N ALA A 149 7.84 10.31 8.84
CA ALA A 149 8.22 9.44 7.75
C ALA A 149 9.47 9.96 7.01
N ASN A 150 9.52 11.26 6.72
CA ASN A 150 10.65 11.88 6.01
C ASN A 150 11.94 12.01 6.86
N HIS A 151 11.88 11.79 8.19
CA HIS A 151 13.06 11.68 9.05
C HIS A 151 13.50 10.22 9.29
N ASP A 152 12.59 9.26 9.12
CA ASP A 152 12.89 7.83 9.28
C ASP A 152 13.33 7.21 7.96
N SER A 153 14.59 6.79 7.88
CA SER A 153 15.09 6.15 6.67
C SER A 153 14.47 4.80 6.34
N ALA A 154 13.79 4.16 7.31
CA ALA A 154 13.05 2.92 7.10
C ALA A 154 11.58 3.16 6.72
N ALA A 155 11.19 4.41 6.46
CA ALA A 155 9.90 4.79 5.88
C ALA A 155 10.10 5.31 4.44
N PRO A 156 9.08 5.23 3.57
CA PRO A 156 9.11 5.91 2.27
C PRO A 156 9.09 7.43 2.47
N ASN A 157 9.56 8.16 1.46
CA ASN A 157 9.28 9.60 1.40
C ASN A 157 7.76 9.80 1.31
N ALA A 158 7.22 10.68 2.15
CA ALA A 158 5.80 10.97 2.22
C ALA A 158 5.52 12.43 1.83
N TRP A 159 4.47 12.63 1.04
CA TRP A 159 3.86 13.93 0.77
C TRP A 159 2.38 13.81 1.12
N VAL A 160 1.83 14.82 1.79
CA VAL A 160 0.49 14.69 2.35
C VAL A 160 -0.34 15.94 2.10
N THR A 161 -1.64 15.72 2.01
CA THR A 161 -2.62 16.77 2.32
C THR A 161 -3.02 16.69 3.79
N GLY A 162 -3.70 17.73 4.27
CA GLY A 162 -4.48 17.67 5.48
C GLY A 162 -5.95 17.31 5.19
N PRO A 163 -6.87 17.83 6.02
CA PRO A 163 -8.31 17.58 5.88
C PRO A 163 -8.86 17.99 4.51
N LEU A 164 -9.70 17.14 3.93
CA LEU A 164 -10.31 17.44 2.64
C LEU A 164 -11.31 18.58 2.76
N VAL A 165 -11.21 19.57 1.87
CA VAL A 165 -12.28 20.54 1.62
C VAL A 165 -13.43 19.82 0.93
N SER A 166 -14.60 19.73 1.56
CA SER A 166 -15.68 18.88 1.04
C SER A 166 -17.02 19.58 0.91
N THR A 167 -17.78 19.21 -0.12
CA THR A 167 -19.20 19.60 -0.28
C THR A 167 -20.16 18.62 0.41
N TYR A 168 -19.63 17.53 0.94
CA TYR A 168 -20.34 16.44 1.62
C TYR A 168 -19.67 16.09 2.95
N LEU A 169 -20.47 15.76 3.97
CA LEU A 169 -19.93 15.24 5.23
C LEU A 169 -20.33 13.76 5.37
N PRO A 170 -19.37 12.83 5.36
CA PRO A 170 -19.64 11.44 5.72
C PRO A 170 -20.01 11.37 7.21
N GLN A 171 -20.87 10.42 7.57
CA GLN A 171 -21.23 10.20 8.97
C GLN A 171 -20.20 9.29 9.64
N ARG A 172 -20.02 9.39 10.97
CA ARG A 172 -19.29 8.41 11.81
C ARG A 172 -17.76 8.36 11.65
N LEU A 173 -17.16 9.33 10.97
CA LEU A 173 -15.70 9.54 11.05
C LEU A 173 -15.34 10.35 12.32
N ASP A 174 -14.05 10.51 12.59
CA ASP A 174 -13.59 11.28 13.75
C ASP A 174 -14.09 12.73 13.66
N GLU A 175 -14.76 13.21 14.71
CA GLU A 175 -15.27 14.58 14.78
C GLU A 175 -14.26 15.55 15.40
N LYS A 176 -13.24 15.05 16.13
CA LYS A 176 -12.24 15.87 16.82
C LYS A 176 -11.12 16.30 15.89
N ASP A 177 -10.63 15.37 15.06
CA ASP A 177 -9.64 15.63 14.02
C ASP A 177 -10.17 15.03 12.70
N PRO A 178 -11.20 15.65 12.10
CA PRO A 178 -11.89 15.07 10.96
C PRO A 178 -10.98 15.03 9.73
N PRO A 179 -10.86 13.88 9.04
CA PRO A 179 -10.15 13.82 7.77
C PRO A 179 -10.87 14.60 6.67
N ILE A 180 -12.17 14.84 6.82
CA ILE A 180 -13.02 15.47 5.82
C ILE A 180 -13.83 16.57 6.48
N VAL A 181 -13.68 17.81 6.00
CA VAL A 181 -14.37 18.97 6.56
C VAL A 181 -15.35 19.51 5.54
N LYS A 182 -16.63 19.45 5.87
CA LYS A 182 -17.68 20.03 5.05
C LYS A 182 -17.68 21.54 5.15
N VAL A 183 -17.67 22.20 4.00
CA VAL A 183 -17.84 23.64 3.85
C VAL A 183 -19.10 23.93 3.04
N THR A 184 -19.70 25.09 3.27
CA THR A 184 -20.99 25.49 2.69
C THR A 184 -20.92 26.80 1.89
N SER A 185 -19.77 27.48 1.93
CA SER A 185 -19.54 28.72 1.20
C SER A 185 -18.11 28.81 0.64
N PRO A 186 -17.89 29.66 -0.39
CA PRO A 186 -16.54 30.01 -0.85
C PRO A 186 -15.61 30.49 0.27
N ASP A 187 -16.10 31.31 1.20
CA ASP A 187 -15.28 31.85 2.28
C ASP A 187 -14.86 30.77 3.29
N GLU A 188 -15.74 29.83 3.60
CA GLU A 188 -15.39 28.66 4.44
C GLU A 188 -14.36 27.76 3.75
N ALA A 189 -14.46 27.59 2.43
CA ALA A 189 -13.48 26.83 1.65
C ALA A 189 -12.08 27.47 1.72
N LYS A 190 -12.00 28.80 1.53
CA LYS A 190 -10.74 29.55 1.67
C LYS A 190 -10.20 29.47 3.09
N ALA A 191 -11.06 29.66 4.09
CA ALA A 191 -10.66 29.61 5.50
C ALA A 191 -10.08 28.25 5.89
N LEU A 192 -10.61 27.15 5.33
CA LEU A 192 -10.06 25.82 5.56
C LEU A 192 -8.67 25.65 4.94
N VAL A 193 -8.47 26.08 3.69
CA VAL A 193 -7.14 26.09 3.05
C VAL A 193 -6.15 26.90 3.89
N GLN A 194 -6.55 28.11 4.32
CA GLN A 194 -5.74 28.99 5.17
C GLN A 194 -5.38 28.37 6.52
N LYS A 195 -6.28 27.55 7.09
CA LYS A 195 -6.04 26.83 8.34
C LYS A 195 -4.96 25.76 8.21
N GLU A 196 -4.80 25.17 7.03
CA GLU A 196 -3.76 24.16 6.76
C GLU A 196 -2.39 24.80 6.50
N LEU A 197 -2.32 26.01 5.93
CA LEU A 197 -1.05 26.67 5.54
C LEU A 197 0.07 26.67 6.61
N PRO A 198 -0.20 26.90 7.92
CA PRO A 198 0.84 26.87 8.95
C PRO A 198 1.58 25.52 9.05
N TYR A 199 0.96 24.43 8.60
CA TYR A 199 1.50 23.08 8.60
C TYR A 199 2.26 22.73 7.32
N LYS A 200 2.33 23.68 6.37
CA LYS A 200 3.01 23.57 5.08
C LYS A 200 2.53 22.35 4.29
N PRO A 201 1.24 22.28 3.92
CA PRO A 201 0.73 21.18 3.11
C PRO A 201 1.51 21.06 1.81
N ASP A 202 1.72 19.83 1.33
CA ASP A 202 2.42 19.60 0.06
C ASP A 202 1.51 19.93 -1.14
N PHE A 203 0.20 19.72 -0.96
CA PHE A 203 -0.88 20.06 -1.87
C PHE A 203 -2.22 20.03 -1.11
N ILE A 204 -3.30 20.54 -1.72
CA ILE A 204 -4.64 20.58 -1.13
C ILE A 204 -5.56 19.56 -1.79
N LYS A 205 -6.47 19.00 -1.00
CA LYS A 205 -7.47 18.03 -1.48
C LYS A 205 -8.88 18.58 -1.38
N ILE A 206 -9.63 18.45 -2.48
CA ILE A 206 -11.07 18.71 -2.53
C ILE A 206 -11.85 17.41 -2.75
N TRP A 207 -12.91 17.20 -1.96
CA TRP A 207 -13.89 16.15 -2.19
C TRP A 207 -15.17 16.73 -2.80
N TYR A 208 -15.27 16.67 -4.13
CA TYR A 208 -16.37 17.26 -4.88
C TYR A 208 -17.50 16.24 -5.11
N ILE A 209 -18.40 16.15 -4.12
CA ILE A 209 -19.59 15.30 -4.18
C ILE A 209 -20.83 16.15 -4.46
N VAL A 210 -21.64 15.73 -5.42
CA VAL A 210 -22.92 16.35 -5.75
C VAL A 210 -24.02 15.43 -5.28
N TYR A 211 -24.87 15.93 -4.38
CA TYR A 211 -26.02 15.17 -3.89
C TYR A 211 -26.99 14.83 -5.03
N GLN A 212 -27.62 13.66 -4.93
CA GLN A 212 -28.60 13.20 -5.89
C GLN A 212 -29.69 14.26 -6.13
N GLY A 213 -29.97 14.54 -7.40
CA GLY A 213 -30.97 15.54 -7.82
C GLY A 213 -30.45 16.97 -7.94
N HIS A 214 -29.21 17.26 -7.52
CA HIS A 214 -28.58 18.55 -7.77
C HIS A 214 -27.74 18.55 -9.05
N LYS A 215 -27.58 19.75 -9.63
CA LYS A 215 -26.72 19.95 -10.80
C LYS A 215 -25.25 19.92 -10.39
N ALA A 216 -24.39 19.46 -11.31
CA ALA A 216 -22.95 19.38 -11.07
C ALA A 216 -22.37 20.74 -10.63
N ASP A 217 -22.80 21.83 -11.26
CA ASP A 217 -22.32 23.20 -11.00
C ASP A 217 -22.83 23.85 -9.70
N SER A 218 -23.74 23.20 -8.97
CA SER A 218 -24.40 23.79 -7.79
C SER A 218 -23.46 24.21 -6.66
N THR A 219 -22.34 23.51 -6.49
CA THR A 219 -21.31 23.82 -5.48
C THR A 219 -19.98 24.28 -6.10
N LEU A 220 -19.94 24.49 -7.42
CA LEU A 220 -18.73 24.91 -8.14
C LEU A 220 -18.06 26.18 -7.58
N PRO A 221 -18.79 27.21 -7.09
CA PRO A 221 -18.15 28.37 -6.45
C PRO A 221 -17.28 28.01 -5.23
N ILE A 222 -17.65 26.98 -4.46
CA ILE A 222 -16.87 26.48 -3.32
C ILE A 222 -15.55 25.87 -3.82
N ILE A 223 -15.64 25.05 -4.87
CA ILE A 223 -14.50 24.36 -5.48
C ILE A 223 -13.51 25.38 -6.06
N LYS A 224 -14.00 26.37 -6.82
CA LYS A 224 -13.18 27.45 -7.38
C LYS A 224 -12.46 28.24 -6.30
N ALA A 225 -13.15 28.58 -5.21
CA ALA A 225 -12.56 29.35 -4.13
C ALA A 225 -11.41 28.62 -3.43
N ALA A 226 -11.55 27.31 -3.20
CA ALA A 226 -10.46 26.50 -2.66
C ALA A 226 -9.28 26.38 -3.64
N ILE A 227 -9.54 26.21 -4.95
CA ILE A 227 -8.49 26.17 -5.97
C ILE A 227 -7.73 27.49 -6.04
N GLU A 228 -8.44 28.61 -6.13
CA GLU A 228 -7.85 29.95 -6.21
C GLU A 228 -6.99 30.26 -4.98
N GLU A 229 -7.46 29.94 -3.77
CA GLU A 229 -6.69 30.16 -2.54
C GLU A 229 -5.44 29.27 -2.48
N SER A 230 -5.55 28.01 -2.92
CA SER A 230 -4.42 27.07 -2.97
C SER A 230 -3.35 27.56 -3.95
N HIS A 231 -3.77 27.94 -5.17
CA HIS A 231 -2.87 28.46 -6.21
C HIS A 231 -2.23 29.79 -5.80
N ALA A 232 -2.95 30.67 -5.11
CA ALA A 232 -2.40 31.91 -4.57
C ALA A 232 -1.26 31.68 -3.55
N ASN A 233 -1.23 30.49 -2.93
CA ASN A 233 -0.19 30.05 -2.01
C ASN A 233 0.80 29.04 -2.64
N GLY A 234 0.77 28.87 -3.96
CA GLY A 234 1.70 28.01 -4.71
C GLY A 234 1.48 26.51 -4.55
N LEU A 235 0.29 26.09 -4.08
CA LEU A 235 -0.05 24.70 -3.84
C LEU A 235 -0.85 24.11 -5.01
N LYS A 236 -0.54 22.88 -5.41
CA LYS A 236 -1.39 22.12 -6.35
C LYS A 236 -2.67 21.66 -5.67
N VAL A 237 -3.70 21.35 -6.46
CA VAL A 237 -4.98 20.85 -5.96
C VAL A 237 -5.37 19.52 -6.58
N ALA A 238 -5.58 18.52 -5.73
CA ALA A 238 -6.19 17.25 -6.07
C ALA A 238 -7.71 17.29 -5.86
N VAL A 239 -8.47 16.75 -6.79
CA VAL A 239 -9.94 16.73 -6.71
C VAL A 239 -10.45 15.31 -6.90
N HIS A 240 -11.25 14.83 -5.94
CA HIS A 240 -12.11 13.66 -6.15
C HIS A 240 -13.36 14.14 -6.89
N ALA A 241 -13.57 13.63 -8.11
CA ALA A 241 -14.75 13.89 -8.91
C ALA A 241 -14.99 12.71 -9.87
N THR A 242 -15.77 11.71 -9.44
CA THR A 242 -15.98 10.46 -10.18
C THR A 242 -17.05 10.54 -11.26
N GLN A 243 -17.83 11.63 -11.30
CA GLN A 243 -18.81 11.86 -12.36
C GLN A 243 -18.21 12.72 -13.46
N TYR A 244 -18.52 12.41 -14.72
CA TYR A 244 -17.94 13.08 -15.88
C TYR A 244 -18.11 14.61 -15.82
N GLU A 245 -19.30 15.10 -15.48
CA GLU A 245 -19.58 16.53 -15.43
C GLU A 245 -18.84 17.24 -14.29
N THR A 246 -18.73 16.63 -13.10
CA THR A 246 -17.98 17.23 -11.99
C THR A 246 -16.48 17.21 -12.25
N ALA A 247 -15.95 16.13 -12.86
CA ALA A 247 -14.56 16.04 -13.27
C ALA A 247 -14.19 17.13 -14.28
N LYS A 248 -15.02 17.31 -15.31
CA LYS A 248 -14.84 18.36 -16.32
C LYS A 248 -14.84 19.75 -15.68
N LEU A 249 -15.82 20.05 -14.84
CA LEU A 249 -15.92 21.35 -14.15
C LEU A 249 -14.72 21.61 -13.23
N ALA A 250 -14.24 20.58 -12.52
CA ALA A 250 -13.06 20.69 -11.66
C ALA A 250 -11.80 21.04 -12.47
N VAL A 251 -11.58 20.36 -13.60
CA VAL A 251 -10.43 20.64 -14.47
C VAL A 251 -10.53 22.01 -15.14
N GLU A 252 -11.72 22.42 -15.58
CA GLU A 252 -11.96 23.77 -16.09
C GLU A 252 -11.71 24.86 -15.01
N ALA A 253 -12.01 24.55 -13.75
CA ALA A 253 -11.75 25.41 -12.60
C ALA A 253 -10.28 25.46 -12.17
N GLY A 254 -9.42 24.58 -12.69
CA GLY A 254 -7.98 24.58 -12.43
C GLY A 254 -7.47 23.44 -11.54
N ALA A 255 -8.20 22.33 -11.41
CA ALA A 255 -7.67 21.13 -10.75
C ALA A 255 -6.37 20.66 -11.43
N ASP A 256 -5.32 20.45 -10.65
CA ASP A 256 -4.02 19.97 -11.13
C ASP A 256 -3.97 18.44 -11.18
N ILE A 257 -4.70 17.79 -10.28
CA ILE A 257 -4.73 16.34 -10.12
C ILE A 257 -6.20 15.89 -10.05
N LEU A 258 -6.59 14.97 -10.93
CA LEU A 258 -7.86 14.27 -10.84
C LEU A 258 -7.61 12.88 -10.29
N VAL A 259 -8.15 12.59 -9.12
CA VAL A 259 -8.08 11.25 -8.54
C VAL A 259 -9.38 10.50 -8.66
N HIS A 260 -9.21 9.18 -8.69
CA HIS A 260 -10.16 8.18 -9.12
C HIS A 260 -10.60 8.41 -10.57
N SER A 261 -10.83 7.32 -11.27
CA SER A 261 -11.39 7.42 -12.60
C SER A 261 -12.83 7.95 -12.56
N VAL A 262 -13.21 8.65 -13.62
CA VAL A 262 -14.64 8.84 -13.93
C VAL A 262 -15.26 7.45 -14.10
N ASP A 263 -16.39 7.21 -13.45
CA ASP A 263 -17.02 5.88 -13.34
C ASP A 263 -18.42 5.80 -13.97
N ASP A 264 -19.07 6.94 -14.24
CA ASP A 264 -20.43 7.03 -14.78
C ASP A 264 -20.48 7.04 -16.32
N LYS A 265 -19.40 7.48 -16.97
CA LYS A 265 -19.32 7.66 -18.43
C LYS A 265 -17.90 7.46 -18.97
N VAL A 266 -17.82 6.92 -20.19
CA VAL A 266 -16.57 6.89 -20.95
C VAL A 266 -16.17 8.32 -21.36
N MET A 267 -14.91 8.69 -21.11
CA MET A 267 -14.35 9.97 -21.49
C MET A 267 -14.26 10.10 -23.00
N ASP A 268 -14.88 11.15 -23.55
CA ASP A 268 -14.76 11.50 -24.96
C ASP A 268 -13.47 12.27 -25.27
N ALA A 269 -13.23 12.50 -26.57
CA ALA A 269 -12.05 13.21 -27.04
C ALA A 269 -11.92 14.65 -26.48
N GLY A 270 -13.04 15.30 -26.15
CA GLY A 270 -13.04 16.64 -25.56
C GLY A 270 -12.49 16.62 -24.14
N MET A 271 -12.96 15.69 -23.30
CA MET A 271 -12.44 15.50 -21.94
C MET A 271 -10.96 15.10 -21.95
N LEU A 272 -10.57 14.15 -22.79
CA LEU A 272 -9.18 13.71 -22.90
C LEU A 272 -8.25 14.84 -23.34
N LYS A 273 -8.69 15.66 -24.31
CA LYS A 273 -7.95 16.85 -24.74
C LYS A 273 -7.85 17.87 -23.60
N LEU A 274 -8.92 18.09 -22.86
CA LEU A 274 -8.93 19.01 -21.71
C LEU A 274 -7.90 18.59 -20.66
N LEU A 275 -7.89 17.32 -20.25
CA LEU A 275 -6.92 16.79 -19.29
C LEU A 275 -5.48 16.99 -19.77
N LYS A 276 -5.21 16.68 -21.05
CA LYS A 276 -3.90 16.84 -21.66
C LYS A 276 -3.44 18.30 -21.73
N ASP A 277 -4.27 19.18 -22.29
CA ASP A 277 -3.93 20.60 -22.47
C ASP A 277 -3.66 21.29 -21.14
N LYS A 278 -4.40 20.89 -20.10
CA LYS A 278 -4.26 21.39 -18.72
C LYS A 278 -3.16 20.70 -17.93
N HIS A 279 -2.47 19.71 -18.52
CA HIS A 279 -1.42 18.93 -17.86
C HIS A 279 -1.87 18.29 -16.55
N VAL A 280 -3.13 17.85 -16.49
CA VAL A 280 -3.71 17.21 -15.30
C VAL A 280 -3.04 15.87 -15.07
N LEU A 281 -2.61 15.62 -13.84
CA LEU A 281 -2.24 14.29 -13.39
C LEU A 281 -3.51 13.47 -13.13
N TYR A 282 -3.64 12.33 -13.79
CA TYR A 282 -4.77 11.42 -13.65
C TYR A 282 -4.37 10.16 -12.86
N ILE A 283 -5.05 9.90 -11.75
CA ILE A 283 -4.79 8.76 -10.87
C ILE A 283 -6.07 7.91 -10.77
N PRO A 284 -6.17 6.74 -11.42
CA PRO A 284 -7.45 6.07 -11.65
C PRO A 284 -7.98 5.23 -10.46
N THR A 285 -7.11 4.74 -9.56
CA THR A 285 -7.46 3.90 -8.39
C THR A 285 -8.45 2.77 -8.72
N LEU A 286 -8.04 1.77 -9.50
CA LEU A 286 -8.96 0.85 -10.17
C LEU A 286 -9.59 -0.21 -9.24
N LYS A 287 -9.05 -0.38 -8.02
CA LYS A 287 -9.37 -1.55 -7.17
C LYS A 287 -10.26 -1.29 -5.97
N VAL A 288 -10.48 -0.03 -5.63
CA VAL A 288 -11.13 0.37 -4.36
C VAL A 288 -12.48 -0.32 -4.18
N MET A 289 -13.40 -0.16 -5.14
CA MET A 289 -14.74 -0.75 -5.06
C MET A 289 -14.72 -2.28 -5.04
N LYS A 290 -13.77 -2.89 -5.76
CA LYS A 290 -13.56 -4.35 -5.72
C LYS A 290 -13.16 -4.81 -4.32
N GLY A 291 -12.35 -4.04 -3.59
CA GLY A 291 -12.00 -4.29 -2.19
C GLY A 291 -13.23 -4.34 -1.29
N TYR A 292 -14.10 -3.32 -1.38
CA TYR A 292 -15.38 -3.29 -0.68
C TYR A 292 -16.26 -4.50 -1.01
N TYR A 293 -16.44 -4.80 -2.29
CA TYR A 293 -17.28 -5.91 -2.74
C TYR A 293 -16.77 -7.27 -2.28
N ARG A 294 -15.46 -7.51 -2.32
CA ARG A 294 -14.84 -8.73 -1.77
C ARG A 294 -15.09 -8.87 -0.27
N ALA A 295 -14.96 -7.78 0.49
CA ALA A 295 -15.23 -7.77 1.94
C ALA A 295 -16.73 -8.02 2.25
N MET A 296 -17.62 -7.32 1.55
CA MET A 296 -19.07 -7.44 1.72
C MET A 296 -19.59 -8.82 1.31
N THR A 297 -18.96 -9.47 0.32
CA THR A 297 -19.35 -10.82 -0.11
C THR A 297 -18.59 -11.92 0.62
N GLN A 298 -17.60 -11.58 1.45
CA GLN A 298 -16.68 -12.52 2.10
C GLN A 298 -15.99 -13.45 1.07
N MET A 299 -15.71 -12.92 -0.12
CA MET A 299 -15.00 -13.63 -1.18
C MET A 299 -13.64 -12.97 -1.39
N GLN A 300 -12.62 -13.48 -0.68
CA GLN A 300 -11.27 -12.92 -0.64
C GLN A 300 -10.29 -13.81 -1.41
N PRO A 301 -10.04 -13.56 -2.70
CA PRO A 301 -9.04 -14.31 -3.46
C PRO A 301 -7.63 -13.78 -3.16
N PHE A 302 -7.20 -13.83 -1.89
CA PHE A 302 -5.88 -13.33 -1.49
C PHE A 302 -4.77 -14.08 -2.22
N THR A 303 -3.90 -13.32 -2.89
CA THR A 303 -2.70 -13.84 -3.51
C THR A 303 -1.64 -14.15 -2.46
N THR A 304 -0.61 -14.89 -2.85
CA THR A 304 0.57 -15.10 -1.99
C THR A 304 1.28 -13.77 -1.69
N HIS A 305 1.21 -12.79 -2.60
CA HIS A 305 1.74 -11.45 -2.37
C HIS A 305 0.96 -10.73 -1.25
N ASP A 306 -0.37 -10.71 -1.33
CA ASP A 306 -1.23 -10.08 -0.31
C ASP A 306 -0.93 -10.65 1.08
N LEU A 307 -0.87 -11.98 1.20
CA LEU A 307 -0.63 -12.69 2.45
C LEU A 307 0.79 -12.50 3.01
N ALA A 308 1.75 -12.18 2.15
CA ALA A 308 3.15 -11.99 2.54
C ALA A 308 3.48 -10.55 2.95
N TYR A 309 2.81 -9.55 2.37
CA TYR A 309 3.21 -8.14 2.51
C TYR A 309 2.17 -7.25 3.20
N SER A 310 0.89 -7.63 3.22
CA SER A 310 -0.13 -6.87 3.96
C SER A 310 0.07 -6.97 5.46
N ASP A 311 -0.43 -6.00 6.21
CA ASP A 311 -0.61 -6.15 7.65
C ASP A 311 -1.49 -7.40 7.92
N PRO A 312 -0.97 -8.43 8.60
CA PRO A 312 -1.66 -9.71 8.71
C PRO A 312 -2.90 -9.62 9.61
N PHE A 313 -2.95 -8.68 10.55
CA PHE A 313 -4.11 -8.56 11.44
C PHE A 313 -5.24 -7.85 10.70
N MET A 314 -4.95 -6.73 10.05
CA MET A 314 -5.93 -5.95 9.27
C MET A 314 -6.42 -6.74 8.05
N LEU A 315 -5.54 -7.47 7.35
CA LEU A 315 -5.95 -8.37 6.26
C LEU A 315 -6.90 -9.46 6.76
N GLY A 316 -6.64 -10.02 7.94
CA GLY A 316 -7.49 -11.05 8.57
C GLY A 316 -8.92 -10.55 8.82
N THR A 317 -9.06 -9.28 9.23
CA THR A 317 -10.37 -8.68 9.54
C THR A 317 -11.35 -8.68 8.37
N LEU A 318 -10.85 -8.73 7.13
CA LEU A 318 -11.68 -8.75 5.92
C LEU A 318 -12.55 -10.00 5.80
N THR A 319 -12.30 -11.02 6.65
CA THR A 319 -13.10 -12.23 6.76
C THR A 319 -14.03 -12.28 7.99
N ASP A 320 -14.12 -11.18 8.75
CA ASP A 320 -14.78 -11.18 10.06
C ASP A 320 -16.32 -11.16 10.00
N LEU A 321 -16.94 -10.73 8.89
CA LEU A 321 -18.41 -10.70 8.79
C LEU A 321 -19.03 -12.10 8.99
N GLN A 322 -18.27 -13.15 8.71
CA GLN A 322 -18.70 -14.54 8.95
C GLN A 322 -18.90 -14.86 10.43
N HIS A 323 -18.27 -14.11 11.34
CA HIS A 323 -18.38 -14.27 12.79
C HIS A 323 -19.37 -13.31 13.44
N MET A 324 -20.04 -12.46 12.64
CA MET A 324 -20.94 -11.41 13.11
C MET A 324 -22.37 -11.65 12.62
N PRO A 325 -23.07 -12.68 13.14
CA PRO A 325 -24.43 -12.97 12.70
C PRO A 325 -25.33 -11.75 12.92
N GLY A 326 -26.03 -11.34 11.86
CA GLY A 326 -26.94 -10.19 11.86
C GLY A 326 -26.30 -8.83 11.57
N ALA A 327 -24.97 -8.73 11.47
CA ALA A 327 -24.30 -7.47 11.13
C ALA A 327 -24.48 -7.10 9.65
N TYR A 328 -24.30 -8.08 8.76
CA TYR A 328 -24.45 -7.92 7.32
C TYR A 328 -24.76 -9.27 6.65
N ASP A 329 -25.71 -9.30 5.71
CA ASP A 329 -26.04 -10.51 4.93
C ASP A 329 -25.08 -10.66 3.74
N TYR A 330 -23.86 -11.11 4.01
CA TYR A 330 -22.85 -11.32 2.97
C TYR A 330 -23.24 -12.42 1.97
N LYS A 331 -24.06 -13.39 2.38
CA LYS A 331 -24.54 -14.47 1.49
C LYS A 331 -25.57 -13.92 0.51
N GLY A 332 -26.51 -13.10 0.98
CA GLY A 332 -27.43 -12.36 0.12
C GLY A 332 -26.68 -11.43 -0.84
N ALA A 333 -25.63 -10.75 -0.36
CA ALA A 333 -24.79 -9.87 -1.17
C ALA A 333 -24.15 -10.57 -2.39
N ARG A 334 -23.76 -11.85 -2.27
CA ARG A 334 -23.26 -12.66 -3.40
C ARG A 334 -24.27 -12.80 -4.55
N GLY A 335 -25.57 -12.60 -4.27
CA GLY A 335 -26.63 -12.71 -5.28
C GLY A 335 -26.80 -11.48 -6.16
N PHE A 336 -26.33 -10.30 -5.74
CA PHE A 336 -26.53 -9.03 -6.47
C PHE A 336 -25.27 -8.19 -6.68
N ILE A 337 -24.18 -8.47 -5.95
CA ILE A 337 -22.87 -7.87 -6.22
C ILE A 337 -22.16 -8.70 -7.27
N HIS A 338 -21.83 -8.09 -8.41
CA HIS A 338 -21.12 -8.71 -9.51
C HIS A 338 -19.80 -7.98 -9.74
N MET A 339 -18.74 -8.73 -10.06
CA MET A 339 -17.40 -8.19 -10.31
C MET A 339 -16.81 -8.87 -11.57
N PRO A 340 -16.28 -8.12 -12.55
CA PRO A 340 -16.30 -6.65 -12.63
C PRO A 340 -17.72 -6.13 -12.85
N ASP A 341 -18.01 -4.92 -12.35
CA ASP A 341 -19.25 -4.22 -12.64
C ASP A 341 -19.12 -3.26 -13.84
N LYS A 342 -20.19 -2.48 -14.09
CA LYS A 342 -20.20 -1.50 -15.18
C LYS A 342 -19.19 -0.37 -14.95
N ALA A 343 -19.04 0.11 -13.72
CA ALA A 343 -18.13 1.18 -13.36
C ALA A 343 -16.68 0.72 -13.58
N ASP A 344 -16.31 -0.48 -13.11
CA ASP A 344 -14.99 -1.09 -13.34
C ASP A 344 -14.61 -1.08 -14.82
N THR A 345 -15.57 -1.44 -15.69
CA THR A 345 -15.38 -1.49 -17.14
C THR A 345 -15.17 -0.10 -17.74
N ILE A 346 -15.93 0.90 -17.27
CA ILE A 346 -15.79 2.30 -17.69
C ILE A 346 -14.42 2.83 -17.26
N MET A 347 -14.01 2.58 -16.01
CA MET A 347 -12.74 3.06 -15.47
C MET A 347 -11.54 2.49 -16.22
N ALA A 348 -11.54 1.18 -16.51
CA ALA A 348 -10.50 0.54 -17.31
C ALA A 348 -10.44 1.12 -18.73
N THR A 349 -11.60 1.34 -19.37
CA THR A 349 -11.67 1.97 -20.70
C THR A 349 -11.11 3.39 -20.67
N ASN A 350 -11.47 4.16 -19.65
CA ASN A 350 -11.04 5.54 -19.45
C ASN A 350 -9.53 5.65 -19.24
N LEU A 351 -8.94 4.77 -18.44
CA LEU A 351 -7.49 4.69 -18.28
C LEU A 351 -6.78 4.48 -19.63
N LYS A 352 -7.21 3.48 -20.40
CA LYS A 352 -6.62 3.19 -21.71
C LYS A 352 -6.69 4.40 -22.66
N LEU A 353 -7.85 5.07 -22.70
CA LEU A 353 -8.04 6.25 -23.54
C LEU A 353 -7.19 7.44 -23.08
N ALA A 354 -7.07 7.67 -21.77
CA ALA A 354 -6.21 8.70 -21.20
C ALA A 354 -4.75 8.48 -21.59
N GLN A 355 -4.26 7.24 -21.44
CA GLN A 355 -2.91 6.86 -21.85
C GLN A 355 -2.68 7.13 -23.34
N GLN A 356 -3.58 6.66 -24.21
CA GLN A 356 -3.47 6.83 -25.66
C GLN A 356 -3.54 8.30 -26.10
N ALA A 357 -4.30 9.12 -25.38
CA ALA A 357 -4.36 10.56 -25.63
C ALA A 357 -3.09 11.30 -25.19
N GLY A 358 -2.23 10.66 -24.38
CA GLY A 358 -1.04 11.27 -23.79
C GLY A 358 -1.38 12.18 -22.60
N VAL A 359 -2.44 11.86 -21.86
CA VAL A 359 -2.69 12.43 -20.53
C VAL A 359 -1.60 11.92 -19.58
N LEU A 360 -1.20 12.74 -18.62
CA LEU A 360 -0.22 12.31 -17.62
C LEU A 360 -0.91 11.39 -16.61
N VAL A 361 -0.51 10.11 -16.56
CA VAL A 361 -1.09 9.09 -15.67
C VAL A 361 -0.10 8.71 -14.59
N ALA A 362 -0.57 8.49 -13.36
CA ALA A 362 0.19 7.83 -12.31
C ALA A 362 -0.59 6.68 -11.68
N ALA A 363 0.13 5.66 -11.23
CA ALA A 363 -0.45 4.56 -10.46
C ALA A 363 -0.71 5.00 -9.00
N GLY A 364 -1.83 4.59 -8.44
CA GLY A 364 -2.21 4.94 -7.07
C GLY A 364 -3.34 4.07 -6.58
N THR A 365 -3.25 3.58 -5.34
CA THR A 365 -4.14 2.52 -4.84
C THR A 365 -5.42 3.02 -4.20
N ASP A 366 -5.37 4.21 -3.59
CA ASP A 366 -6.29 4.62 -2.53
C ASP A 366 -6.20 3.70 -1.30
N ALA A 367 -4.99 3.18 -1.02
CA ALA A 367 -4.76 2.24 0.08
C ALA A 367 -5.13 2.84 1.44
N GLY A 368 -5.69 1.99 2.29
CA GLY A 368 -6.35 2.39 3.53
C GLY A 368 -7.85 2.08 3.49
N ASN A 369 -8.48 2.13 2.31
CA ASN A 369 -9.88 1.73 2.15
C ASN A 369 -10.11 0.23 2.41
N ILE A 370 -11.34 -0.16 2.75
CA ILE A 370 -11.70 -1.57 3.02
C ILE A 370 -11.25 -2.48 1.88
N GLY A 371 -10.35 -3.42 2.18
CA GLY A 371 -9.84 -4.41 1.23
C GLY A 371 -8.75 -3.88 0.29
N THR A 372 -8.29 -2.64 0.48
CA THR A 372 -7.16 -2.04 -0.24
C THR A 372 -6.02 -1.81 0.76
N MET A 373 -5.17 -2.83 0.91
CA MET A 373 -4.10 -2.86 1.90
C MET A 373 -2.93 -1.96 1.50
N HIS A 374 -2.35 -1.26 2.49
CA HIS A 374 -1.11 -0.52 2.30
C HIS A 374 0.00 -1.40 1.73
N ALA A 375 0.76 -0.84 0.78
CA ALA A 375 1.84 -1.46 0.02
C ALA A 375 1.43 -2.66 -0.87
N ALA A 376 0.85 -3.72 -0.30
CA ALA A 376 0.58 -4.98 -1.00
C ALA A 376 -0.44 -4.83 -2.14
N SER A 377 -1.46 -3.99 -1.97
CA SER A 377 -2.47 -3.78 -3.03
C SER A 377 -1.96 -3.00 -4.24
N PHE A 378 -0.76 -2.39 -4.17
CA PHE A 378 -0.17 -1.68 -5.30
C PHE A 378 0.02 -2.61 -6.50
N LEU A 379 0.49 -3.84 -6.29
CA LEU A 379 0.63 -4.82 -7.37
C LEU A 379 -0.72 -5.16 -8.04
N ASP A 380 -1.81 -5.33 -7.27
CA ASP A 380 -3.14 -5.62 -7.83
C ASP A 380 -3.68 -4.44 -8.66
N ASP A 381 -3.31 -3.20 -8.31
CA ASP A 381 -3.65 -2.00 -9.10
C ASP A 381 -2.82 -1.94 -10.40
N LEU A 382 -1.50 -2.18 -10.35
CA LEU A 382 -0.65 -2.27 -11.55
C LEU A 382 -1.11 -3.37 -12.51
N LEU A 383 -1.49 -4.54 -12.00
CA LEU A 383 -2.05 -5.64 -12.80
C LEU A 383 -3.42 -5.28 -13.39
N ALA A 384 -4.22 -4.44 -12.72
CA ALA A 384 -5.46 -3.93 -13.29
C ALA A 384 -5.21 -2.89 -14.40
N MET A 385 -4.17 -2.07 -14.29
CA MET A 385 -3.73 -1.21 -15.41
C MET A 385 -3.32 -2.07 -16.62
N GLN A 386 -2.63 -3.19 -16.40
CA GLN A 386 -2.29 -4.15 -17.47
C GLN A 386 -3.56 -4.76 -18.09
N GLN A 387 -4.53 -5.17 -17.26
CA GLN A 387 -5.82 -5.70 -17.73
C GLN A 387 -6.64 -4.65 -18.50
N ALA A 388 -6.51 -3.37 -18.16
CA ALA A 388 -7.10 -2.26 -18.92
C ALA A 388 -6.44 -2.08 -20.31
N GLY A 389 -5.28 -2.71 -20.55
CA GLY A 389 -4.63 -2.77 -21.85
C GLY A 389 -3.41 -1.86 -22.00
N LEU A 390 -2.83 -1.39 -20.88
CA LEU A 390 -1.53 -0.72 -20.89
C LEU A 390 -0.41 -1.76 -21.01
N SER A 391 0.69 -1.37 -21.67
CA SER A 391 1.92 -2.15 -21.70
C SER A 391 2.69 -2.05 -20.37
N ASN A 392 3.53 -3.04 -20.06
CA ASN A 392 4.35 -3.00 -18.85
C ASN A 392 5.25 -1.76 -18.79
N SER A 393 5.77 -1.30 -19.94
CA SER A 393 6.57 -0.07 -20.00
C SER A 393 5.78 1.18 -19.61
N GLU A 394 4.50 1.27 -20.00
CA GLU A 394 3.64 2.38 -19.62
C GLU A 394 3.39 2.34 -18.11
N ILE A 395 3.01 1.18 -17.58
CA ILE A 395 2.69 0.99 -16.17
C ILE A 395 3.90 1.29 -15.27
N ILE A 396 5.08 0.78 -15.63
CA ILE A 396 6.32 1.06 -14.89
C ILE A 396 6.64 2.55 -14.90
N ARG A 397 6.42 3.23 -16.03
CA ARG A 397 6.61 4.67 -16.13
C ARG A 397 5.58 5.44 -15.29
N ASP A 398 4.33 4.99 -15.27
CA ASP A 398 3.24 5.55 -14.48
C ASP A 398 3.51 5.41 -12.96
N ALA A 399 4.07 4.27 -12.55
CA ALA A 399 4.47 3.98 -11.17
C ALA A 399 5.81 4.62 -10.76
N THR A 400 6.50 5.35 -11.64
CA THR A 400 7.81 5.97 -11.35
C THR A 400 7.89 7.41 -11.84
N LEU A 401 8.28 7.60 -13.10
CA LEU A 401 8.60 8.90 -13.67
C LEU A 401 7.38 9.81 -13.81
N ASN A 402 6.24 9.29 -14.27
CA ASN A 402 5.07 10.14 -14.48
C ASN A 402 4.48 10.63 -13.15
N ALA A 403 4.51 9.80 -12.10
CA ALA A 403 4.18 10.24 -10.75
C ALA A 403 5.11 11.39 -10.30
N ALA A 404 6.43 11.23 -10.47
CA ALA A 404 7.38 12.29 -10.16
C ALA A 404 7.12 13.57 -10.96
N ILE A 405 6.81 13.49 -12.26
CA ILE A 405 6.43 14.66 -13.09
C ILE A 405 5.15 15.30 -12.57
N GLY A 406 4.13 14.48 -12.28
CA GLY A 406 2.81 14.93 -11.83
C GLY A 406 2.87 15.76 -10.56
N PHE A 407 3.79 15.43 -9.65
CA PHE A 407 4.01 16.17 -8.40
C PHE A 407 5.21 17.15 -8.45
N GLY A 408 5.86 17.32 -9.61
CA GLY A 408 6.95 18.28 -9.80
C GLY A 408 8.26 17.89 -9.09
N LYS A 409 8.52 16.59 -8.98
CA LYS A 409 9.68 15.97 -8.33
C LYS A 409 10.59 15.22 -9.30
N GLU A 410 10.39 15.38 -10.61
CA GLU A 410 11.15 14.69 -11.65
C GLU A 410 12.63 15.10 -11.71
N LYS A 411 13.03 16.15 -11.00
CA LYS A 411 14.44 16.51 -10.82
C LYS A 411 15.11 15.72 -9.70
N ASP A 412 14.32 15.23 -8.75
CA ASP A 412 14.80 14.56 -7.54
C ASP A 412 14.81 13.03 -7.72
N PHE A 413 13.73 12.45 -8.25
CA PHE A 413 13.58 10.99 -8.38
C PHE A 413 12.75 10.59 -9.63
N GLY A 414 12.37 9.31 -9.71
CA GLY A 414 11.54 8.74 -10.79
C GLY A 414 12.32 8.26 -12.03
N SER A 415 13.64 8.38 -12.05
CA SER A 415 14.51 7.78 -13.08
C SER A 415 15.93 7.56 -12.54
N ILE A 416 16.71 6.68 -13.18
CA ILE A 416 18.11 6.43 -12.81
C ILE A 416 19.01 7.39 -13.60
N GLU A 417 19.26 8.57 -13.05
CA GLU A 417 20.07 9.62 -13.68
C GLU A 417 21.02 10.26 -12.67
N LYS A 418 22.18 10.72 -13.14
CA LYS A 418 23.16 11.42 -12.28
C LYS A 418 22.53 12.64 -11.60
N GLY A 419 22.76 12.78 -10.30
CA GLY A 419 22.25 13.87 -9.45
C GLY A 419 20.93 13.57 -8.77
N LYS A 420 20.20 12.53 -9.18
CA LYS A 420 18.96 12.10 -8.53
C LYS A 420 19.22 11.32 -7.25
N ILE A 421 18.20 11.30 -6.38
CA ILE A 421 18.14 10.47 -5.19
C ILE A 421 18.23 9.00 -5.62
N ALA A 422 19.03 8.22 -4.91
CA ALA A 422 19.16 6.79 -5.08
C ALA A 422 17.99 6.06 -4.40
N ASP A 423 16.82 6.18 -5.03
CA ASP A 423 15.62 5.41 -4.77
C ASP A 423 15.44 4.38 -5.89
N LEU A 424 15.78 3.13 -5.63
CA LEU A 424 15.95 2.07 -6.63
C LEU A 424 15.43 0.74 -6.11
N ILE A 425 15.00 -0.14 -7.02
CA ILE A 425 14.66 -1.53 -6.67
C ILE A 425 15.38 -2.50 -7.60
N LEU A 426 15.79 -3.63 -7.02
CA LEU A 426 16.44 -4.74 -7.72
C LEU A 426 15.49 -5.94 -7.77
N LEU A 427 15.33 -6.50 -8.97
CA LEU A 427 14.41 -7.58 -9.28
C LEU A 427 15.17 -8.76 -9.88
N GLU A 428 14.71 -9.99 -9.61
CA GLU A 428 15.28 -11.20 -10.23
C GLU A 428 14.82 -11.42 -11.69
N LYS A 429 13.72 -10.78 -12.11
CA LYS A 429 13.08 -10.97 -13.42
C LYS A 429 12.85 -9.63 -14.12
N ASP A 430 12.75 -9.66 -15.44
CA ASP A 430 12.52 -8.48 -16.28
C ASP A 430 11.07 -7.98 -16.16
N PRO A 431 10.82 -6.82 -15.50
CA PRO A 431 9.46 -6.33 -15.32
C PRO A 431 8.82 -5.87 -16.64
N LEU A 432 9.62 -5.55 -17.67
CA LEU A 432 9.09 -5.22 -19.01
C LEU A 432 8.53 -6.44 -19.74
N LYS A 433 8.90 -7.67 -19.32
CA LYS A 433 8.37 -8.92 -19.87
C LYS A 433 7.29 -9.53 -18.99
N ASP A 434 7.45 -9.45 -17.66
CA ASP A 434 6.52 -9.99 -16.69
C ASP A 434 6.29 -9.00 -15.54
N LEU A 435 5.12 -8.36 -15.52
CA LEU A 435 4.79 -7.34 -14.52
C LEU A 435 4.69 -7.92 -13.11
N GLN A 436 4.44 -9.23 -12.96
CA GLN A 436 4.42 -9.91 -11.66
C GLN A 436 5.77 -9.84 -10.96
N ALA A 437 6.87 -9.60 -11.69
CA ALA A 437 8.19 -9.40 -11.10
C ALA A 437 8.21 -8.25 -10.06
N LEU A 438 7.33 -7.25 -10.19
CA LEU A 438 7.20 -6.16 -9.22
C LEU A 438 6.68 -6.61 -7.84
N GLY A 439 6.07 -7.80 -7.75
CA GLY A 439 5.66 -8.41 -6.48
C GLY A 439 6.77 -9.14 -5.72
N GLU A 440 7.95 -9.30 -6.33
CA GLU A 440 9.10 -10.06 -5.83
C GLU A 440 10.36 -9.20 -5.77
N VAL A 441 10.30 -8.08 -5.04
CA VAL A 441 11.45 -7.18 -4.85
C VAL A 441 12.53 -7.83 -4.01
N SER A 442 13.73 -7.98 -4.57
CA SER A 442 14.86 -8.62 -3.87
C SER A 442 15.57 -7.66 -2.91
N LEU A 443 15.64 -6.38 -3.30
CA LEU A 443 16.36 -5.35 -2.58
C LEU A 443 15.80 -3.98 -2.96
N THR A 444 15.59 -3.14 -1.95
CA THR A 444 15.19 -1.73 -2.12
C THR A 444 16.36 -0.86 -1.67
N ILE A 445 16.73 0.13 -2.48
CA ILE A 445 17.63 1.20 -2.08
C ILE A 445 16.76 2.43 -1.90
N HIS A 446 16.80 3.03 -0.72
CA HIS A 446 16.03 4.23 -0.41
C HIS A 446 16.92 5.27 0.25
N ASN A 447 16.95 6.49 -0.30
CA ASN A 447 17.87 7.56 0.11
C ASN A 447 19.33 7.05 0.20
N GLY A 448 19.72 6.20 -0.76
CA GLY A 448 21.05 5.59 -0.82
C GLY A 448 21.34 4.50 0.22
N ARG A 449 20.37 4.08 1.02
CA ARG A 449 20.51 2.99 2.01
C ARG A 449 19.90 1.71 1.49
N ILE A 450 20.55 0.58 1.78
CA ILE A 450 20.11 -0.74 1.32
C ILE A 450 19.14 -1.36 2.33
N PHE A 451 17.98 -1.75 1.85
CA PHE A 451 16.96 -2.47 2.60
C PHE A 451 16.67 -3.81 1.93
N LYS A 452 16.52 -4.84 2.77
CA LYS A 452 16.03 -6.15 2.39
C LYS A 452 14.73 -6.41 3.13
N LYS A 453 13.81 -7.15 2.51
CA LYS A 453 12.51 -7.48 3.08
C LYS A 453 12.61 -8.01 4.51
N GLU A 454 13.56 -8.91 4.77
CA GLU A 454 13.71 -9.58 6.06
C GLU A 454 14.11 -8.61 7.20
N ASN A 455 14.63 -7.43 6.84
CA ASN A 455 15.03 -6.39 7.78
C ASN A 455 13.93 -5.33 7.98
N LEU A 456 12.91 -5.31 7.13
CA LEU A 456 11.82 -4.34 7.16
C LEU A 456 10.57 -4.91 7.82
N LEU A 457 10.21 -6.15 7.49
CA LEU A 457 8.98 -6.75 7.98
C LEU A 457 9.24 -7.49 9.30
N PRO A 458 8.49 -7.19 10.37
CA PRO A 458 8.64 -7.89 11.63
C PRO A 458 8.22 -9.35 11.48
N VAL A 459 9.03 -10.24 12.06
CA VAL A 459 8.69 -11.66 12.17
C VAL A 459 8.62 -12.02 13.65
N THR A 460 7.40 -12.02 14.18
CA THR A 460 7.12 -12.44 15.56
C THR A 460 6.38 -13.77 15.57
N PRO A 461 6.42 -14.51 16.68
CA PRO A 461 5.61 -15.71 16.83
C PRO A 461 4.12 -15.49 16.51
N GLU A 462 3.58 -14.36 16.95
CA GLU A 462 2.19 -13.98 16.70
C GLU A 462 1.91 -13.71 15.22
N ILE A 463 2.79 -12.97 14.54
CA ILE A 463 2.67 -12.70 13.10
C ILE A 463 2.69 -13.99 12.30
N LEU A 464 3.59 -14.94 12.62
CA LEU A 464 3.64 -16.23 11.93
C LEU A 464 2.35 -17.04 12.11
N ALA A 465 1.80 -17.05 13.33
CA ALA A 465 0.51 -17.69 13.62
C ALA A 465 -0.67 -17.00 12.91
N GLN A 466 -0.64 -15.67 12.77
CA GLN A 466 -1.65 -14.91 12.03
C GLN A 466 -1.54 -15.13 10.51
N GLN A 467 -0.32 -15.12 9.95
CA GLN A 467 -0.09 -15.34 8.52
C GLN A 467 -0.55 -16.73 8.07
N GLN A 468 -0.23 -17.78 8.85
CA GLN A 468 -0.71 -19.13 8.52
C GLN A 468 -2.24 -19.21 8.61
N LEU A 469 -2.86 -18.56 9.60
CA LEU A 469 -4.32 -18.53 9.75
C LEU A 469 -4.99 -17.86 8.55
N ASN A 470 -4.50 -16.70 8.14
CA ASN A 470 -5.03 -15.99 6.98
C ASN A 470 -4.90 -16.84 5.71
N ALA A 471 -3.76 -17.50 5.51
CA ALA A 471 -3.54 -18.35 4.36
C ALA A 471 -4.36 -19.64 4.38
N TYR A 472 -4.61 -20.20 5.57
CA TYR A 472 -5.52 -21.32 5.79
C TYR A 472 -6.94 -20.94 5.38
N ASN A 473 -7.44 -19.80 5.86
CA ASN A 473 -8.77 -19.27 5.51
C ASN A 473 -8.89 -18.89 4.02
N ALA A 474 -7.79 -18.48 3.40
CA ALA A 474 -7.74 -18.22 1.96
C ALA A 474 -7.63 -19.51 1.10
N GLY A 475 -7.41 -20.68 1.72
CA GLY A 475 -7.09 -21.92 1.01
C GLY A 475 -5.79 -21.85 0.19
N ASN A 476 -4.90 -20.90 0.49
CA ASN A 476 -3.68 -20.66 -0.27
C ASN A 476 -2.54 -21.52 0.28
N LEU A 477 -2.29 -22.66 -0.37
CA LEU A 477 -1.35 -23.67 0.12
C LEU A 477 0.10 -23.16 0.27
N GLU A 478 0.62 -22.40 -0.70
CA GLU A 478 1.99 -21.91 -0.63
C GLU A 478 2.17 -20.87 0.48
N ALA A 479 1.22 -19.94 0.61
CA ALA A 479 1.23 -18.97 1.70
C ALA A 479 1.03 -19.64 3.07
N PHE A 480 0.21 -20.70 3.15
CA PHE A 480 -0.01 -21.46 4.37
C PHE A 480 1.27 -22.16 4.82
N LEU A 481 2.03 -22.75 3.89
CA LEU A 481 3.28 -23.44 4.21
C LEU A 481 4.44 -22.46 4.52
N ALA A 482 4.38 -21.20 4.08
CA ALA A 482 5.49 -20.26 4.17
C ALA A 482 5.96 -19.95 5.62
N PRO A 483 5.09 -19.79 6.63
CA PRO A 483 5.49 -19.58 8.04
C PRO A 483 6.17 -20.79 8.68
N TYR A 484 6.00 -22.00 8.15
CA TYR A 484 6.54 -23.23 8.73
C TYR A 484 8.00 -23.47 8.35
N SER A 485 8.73 -24.20 9.19
CA SER A 485 10.06 -24.71 8.83
C SER A 485 9.94 -25.95 7.95
N ASP A 486 10.97 -26.26 7.18
CA ASP A 486 10.96 -27.42 6.28
C ASP A 486 10.88 -28.74 7.06
N SER A 487 11.32 -28.74 8.32
CA SER A 487 11.33 -29.87 9.24
C SER A 487 10.22 -29.83 10.31
N VAL A 488 9.15 -29.03 10.09
CA VAL A 488 8.04 -28.88 11.03
C VAL A 488 7.47 -30.24 11.46
N ARG A 489 7.06 -30.36 12.72
CA ARG A 489 6.39 -31.56 13.26
C ARG A 489 5.04 -31.21 13.88
N ILE A 490 3.99 -31.94 13.49
CA ILE A 490 2.63 -31.76 13.99
C ILE A 490 2.28 -32.95 14.87
N TYR A 491 1.80 -32.69 16.08
CA TYR A 491 1.48 -33.70 17.09
C TYR A 491 0.02 -33.62 17.51
N ASP A 492 -0.54 -34.76 17.89
CA ASP A 492 -1.71 -34.82 18.76
C ASP A 492 -1.24 -34.51 20.20
N GLN A 493 -1.79 -33.46 20.79
CA GLN A 493 -1.35 -32.95 22.10
C GLN A 493 -1.75 -33.89 23.24
N THR A 494 -2.84 -34.65 23.09
CA THR A 494 -3.37 -35.53 24.14
C THR A 494 -2.57 -36.84 24.25
N SER A 495 -2.25 -37.46 23.12
CA SER A 495 -1.52 -38.72 23.04
C SER A 495 -0.01 -38.55 22.87
N GLY A 496 0.44 -37.38 22.41
CA GLY A 496 1.83 -37.13 22.01
C GLY A 496 2.22 -37.77 20.67
N GLN A 497 1.27 -38.36 19.94
CA GLN A 497 1.52 -39.01 18.66
C GLN A 497 1.94 -37.99 17.60
N LEU A 498 3.01 -38.29 16.85
CA LEU A 498 3.39 -37.53 15.66
C LEU A 498 2.37 -37.81 14.53
N LEU A 499 1.72 -36.76 14.04
CA LEU A 499 0.70 -36.82 12.99
C LEU A 499 1.28 -36.55 11.60
N LEU A 500 2.09 -35.49 11.48
CA LEU A 500 2.71 -35.07 10.21
C LEU A 500 4.13 -34.56 10.47
N GLN A 501 5.01 -34.75 9.49
CA GLN A 501 6.38 -34.23 9.52
C GLN A 501 6.80 -33.67 8.16
N GLY A 502 7.29 -32.44 8.17
CA GLY A 502 7.83 -31.72 7.03
C GLY A 502 6.76 -31.09 6.15
N LYS A 503 7.17 -30.05 5.40
CA LYS A 503 6.28 -29.29 4.52
C LYS A 503 5.64 -30.15 3.42
N GLU A 504 6.35 -31.13 2.89
CA GLU A 504 5.80 -32.00 1.84
C GLU A 504 4.64 -32.87 2.34
N ALA A 505 4.70 -33.35 3.59
CA ALA A 505 3.58 -34.06 4.20
C ALA A 505 2.38 -33.12 4.43
N MET A 506 2.64 -31.90 4.90
CA MET A 506 1.61 -30.86 5.04
C MET A 506 0.99 -30.49 3.70
N ARG A 507 1.80 -30.25 2.67
CA ARG A 507 1.38 -29.94 1.29
C ARG A 507 0.39 -30.97 0.77
N ASN A 508 0.70 -32.25 0.96
CA ASN A 508 -0.17 -33.36 0.57
C ASN A 508 -1.47 -33.44 1.39
N SER A 509 -1.40 -33.20 2.70
CA SER A 509 -2.57 -33.27 3.59
C SER A 509 -3.50 -32.08 3.41
N TYR A 510 -3.00 -30.86 3.64
CA TYR A 510 -3.77 -29.62 3.56
C TYR A 510 -4.15 -29.27 2.12
N GLY A 511 -3.33 -29.63 1.12
CA GLY A 511 -3.70 -29.47 -0.28
C GLY A 511 -4.92 -30.30 -0.70
N LYS A 512 -5.15 -31.47 -0.07
CA LYS A 512 -6.39 -32.24 -0.25
C LYS A 512 -7.56 -31.61 0.52
N LEU A 513 -7.30 -31.15 1.74
CA LEU A 513 -8.31 -30.50 2.59
C LEU A 513 -8.89 -29.24 1.91
N PHE A 514 -8.04 -28.31 1.46
CA PHE A 514 -8.49 -27.06 0.82
C PHE A 514 -9.27 -27.33 -0.47
N LYS A 515 -8.93 -28.39 -1.22
CA LYS A 515 -9.69 -28.80 -2.40
C LYS A 515 -11.05 -29.42 -2.05
N ALA A 516 -11.11 -30.17 -0.96
CA ALA A 516 -12.33 -30.88 -0.53
C ALA A 516 -13.30 -29.98 0.24
N ALA A 517 -12.82 -28.93 0.89
CA ALA A 517 -13.60 -28.00 1.73
C ALA A 517 -13.30 -26.54 1.34
N PRO A 518 -13.91 -26.01 0.26
CA PRO A 518 -13.66 -24.64 -0.19
C PRO A 518 -14.24 -23.56 0.74
N GLU A 519 -15.23 -23.90 1.56
CA GLU A 519 -15.81 -22.99 2.58
C GLU A 519 -15.14 -23.16 3.96
N LEU A 520 -13.97 -23.81 4.01
CA LEU A 520 -13.22 -24.03 5.23
C LEU A 520 -12.81 -22.69 5.85
N HIS A 521 -13.11 -22.51 7.13
CA HIS A 521 -12.78 -21.29 7.85
C HIS A 521 -12.37 -21.61 9.28
N CYS A 522 -11.29 -21.02 9.76
CA CYS A 522 -10.82 -21.04 11.14
C CYS A 522 -10.96 -19.65 11.76
N GLN A 523 -11.62 -19.57 12.91
CA GLN A 523 -11.70 -18.39 13.75
C GLN A 523 -10.85 -18.62 15.01
N VAL A 524 -9.92 -17.72 15.29
CA VAL A 524 -9.23 -17.69 16.58
C VAL A 524 -10.14 -16.99 17.60
N VAL A 525 -10.62 -17.75 18.57
CA VAL A 525 -11.47 -17.29 19.67
C VAL A 525 -10.63 -16.56 20.72
N LYS A 526 -9.44 -17.09 21.00
CA LYS A 526 -8.48 -16.52 21.94
C LYS A 526 -7.06 -16.88 21.54
N ARG A 527 -6.15 -15.93 21.68
CA ARG A 527 -4.71 -16.12 21.49
C ARG A 527 -3.95 -15.76 22.76
N ILE A 528 -2.93 -16.56 23.08
CA ILE A 528 -1.93 -16.26 24.10
C ILE A 528 -0.55 -16.37 23.45
N VAL A 529 0.26 -15.33 23.61
CA VAL A 529 1.66 -15.31 23.14
C VAL A 529 2.57 -15.31 24.36
N SER A 530 3.50 -16.27 24.42
CA SER A 530 4.47 -16.37 25.51
C SER A 530 5.82 -16.81 24.96
N GLY A 531 6.79 -15.87 24.94
CA GLY A 531 8.10 -16.11 24.34
C GLY A 531 7.98 -16.55 22.88
N ASN A 532 8.49 -17.73 22.56
CA ASN A 532 8.44 -18.32 21.24
C ASN A 532 7.23 -19.25 21.01
N THR A 533 6.22 -19.20 21.87
CA THR A 533 5.03 -20.06 21.79
C THR A 533 3.77 -19.23 21.60
N VAL A 534 2.91 -19.67 20.70
CA VAL A 534 1.55 -19.14 20.51
C VAL A 534 0.55 -20.25 20.82
N VAL A 535 -0.48 -19.94 21.61
CA VAL A 535 -1.59 -20.84 21.90
C VAL A 535 -2.87 -20.21 21.40
N ASP A 536 -3.49 -20.86 20.43
CA ASP A 536 -4.77 -20.45 19.85
C ASP A 536 -5.87 -21.40 20.30
N GLU A 537 -6.97 -20.84 20.79
CA GLU A 537 -8.27 -21.49 20.85
C GLU A 537 -8.96 -21.23 19.52
N GLU A 538 -9.14 -22.28 18.72
CA GLU A 538 -9.61 -22.22 17.35
C GLU A 538 -11.00 -22.84 17.22
N ARG A 539 -11.85 -22.20 16.41
CA ARG A 539 -13.15 -22.72 15.98
C ARG A 539 -13.15 -22.86 14.46
N VAL A 540 -13.21 -24.10 13.98
CA VAL A 540 -13.15 -24.43 12.55
C VAL A 540 -14.53 -24.83 12.02
N THR A 541 -14.93 -24.24 10.91
CA THR A 541 -16.18 -24.48 10.19
C THR A 541 -15.93 -24.79 8.71
N GLY A 542 -16.98 -25.19 7.96
CA GLY A 542 -16.86 -25.46 6.52
C GLY A 542 -16.57 -26.92 6.16
N MET A 543 -16.52 -27.82 7.14
CA MET A 543 -16.38 -29.28 6.93
C MET A 543 -17.71 -30.00 7.15
N ASN A 544 -18.57 -30.06 6.12
CA ASN A 544 -19.85 -30.81 6.14
C ASN A 544 -20.72 -30.49 7.38
N ASP A 545 -20.99 -29.21 7.62
CA ASP A 545 -21.76 -28.67 8.76
C ASP A 545 -21.20 -28.96 10.17
N LYS A 546 -20.02 -29.59 10.28
CA LYS A 546 -19.36 -29.78 11.57
C LYS A 546 -18.66 -28.51 12.01
N VAL A 547 -18.81 -28.20 13.29
CA VAL A 547 -18.00 -27.21 14.00
C VAL A 547 -16.99 -28.00 14.83
N LEU A 548 -15.71 -27.73 14.63
CA LEU A 548 -14.64 -28.27 15.46
C LEU A 548 -14.08 -27.15 16.33
N THR A 549 -13.80 -27.46 17.59
CA THR A 549 -13.04 -26.58 18.48
C THR A 549 -11.70 -27.26 18.74
N ALA A 550 -10.62 -26.50 18.72
CA ALA A 550 -9.30 -27.02 19.01
C ALA A 550 -8.48 -26.04 19.84
N VAL A 551 -7.54 -26.55 20.61
CA VAL A 551 -6.43 -25.77 21.15
C VAL A 551 -5.18 -26.14 20.37
N VAL A 552 -4.59 -25.16 19.70
CA VAL A 552 -3.40 -25.33 18.86
C VAL A 552 -2.24 -24.57 19.47
N ILE A 553 -1.13 -25.29 19.71
CA ILE A 553 0.09 -24.76 20.28
C ILE A 553 1.17 -24.73 19.20
N TYR A 554 1.57 -23.53 18.79
CA TYR A 554 2.64 -23.29 17.85
C TYR A 554 3.94 -23.00 18.61
N THR A 555 5.02 -23.72 18.30
CA THR A 555 6.38 -23.40 18.76
C THR A 555 7.20 -22.85 17.60
N ILE A 556 7.80 -21.69 17.82
CA ILE A 556 8.58 -20.95 16.84
C ILE A 556 10.06 -21.05 17.18
N ASP A 557 10.88 -21.26 16.15
CA ASP A 557 12.33 -21.22 16.25
C ASP A 557 12.91 -20.71 14.93
N HIS A 558 14.00 -19.92 14.99
CA HIS A 558 14.63 -19.29 13.82
C HIS A 558 13.63 -18.66 12.83
N ASN A 559 12.68 -17.86 13.34
CA ASN A 559 11.65 -17.16 12.55
C ASN A 559 10.72 -18.09 11.74
N LYS A 560 10.54 -19.35 12.18
CA LYS A 560 9.64 -20.32 11.56
C LYS A 560 8.88 -21.13 12.61
N ILE A 561 7.67 -21.57 12.27
CA ILE A 561 6.91 -22.53 13.07
C ILE A 561 7.56 -23.91 12.88
N THR A 562 8.14 -24.46 13.95
CA THR A 562 8.87 -25.74 13.93
C THR A 562 8.09 -26.89 14.55
N LYS A 563 7.13 -26.59 15.42
CA LYS A 563 6.25 -27.58 16.03
C LYS A 563 4.83 -27.04 16.15
N VAL A 564 3.86 -27.90 15.89
CA VAL A 564 2.44 -27.67 16.19
C VAL A 564 1.95 -28.82 17.06
N ALA A 565 1.21 -28.55 18.12
CA ALA A 565 0.52 -29.57 18.88
C ALA A 565 -0.96 -29.20 19.00
N MET A 566 -1.84 -30.11 18.63
CA MET A 566 -3.28 -29.86 18.52
C MET A 566 -4.04 -30.75 19.51
N ALA A 567 -4.95 -30.17 20.29
CA ALA A 567 -5.97 -30.89 21.05
C ALA A 567 -7.33 -30.54 20.44
N MET A 568 -8.08 -31.55 19.99
CA MET A 568 -9.43 -31.40 19.40
C MET A 568 -10.52 -31.85 20.36
#